data_AF-A0A537ZPA5-F1
#
_entry.id   AF-A0A537ZPA5-F1
#
_cell.length_a   1.000
_cell.length_b   1.000
_cell.length_c   1.000
_cell.angle_alpha   90.00
_cell.angle_beta   90.00
_cell.angle_gamma   90.00
#
_symmetry.space_group_name_H-M   'P 1'
#
loop_
_entity.id
_entity.type
_entity.pdbx_description
1 polymer ?
#
loop_
_entity_poly.entity_id
_entity_poly.type
_entity_poly.pdbx_seq_one_letter_code
_entity_poly.pdbx_strand_id
1 'polypeptide(L)'
;MAAGQGTRMKSATPKHLHPLLGRRLADWAIEAVRPLEPDHLVVVASPQAADAFDGLTVAVQREPLGTGDAVRSAEPFVGDTDSVLVVSADHPLLTPRVLRQLVEQHRESGAAATVLSFEPPDPRAYGRIVRNAEGSLE
;
A
#
# COMPACT_ATOMS: atom_id res chain seq x y z
N MET A 1 1.37 -1.47 -3.09
CA MET A 1 0.40 -2.46 -3.63
C MET A 1 -0.25 -1.93 -4.91
N ALA A 2 0.10 -2.50 -6.06
CA ALA A 2 -0.38 -2.07 -7.38
C ALA A 2 -0.87 -3.23 -8.29
N ALA A 3 -1.07 -4.44 -7.74
CA ALA A 3 -1.46 -5.64 -8.51
C ALA A 3 -2.98 -5.84 -8.70
N GLY A 4 -3.82 -5.05 -8.03
CA GLY A 4 -5.28 -5.19 -8.14
C GLY A 4 -5.83 -4.83 -9.53
N GLN A 5 -6.73 -5.66 -10.05
CA GLN A 5 -7.31 -5.52 -11.40
C GLN A 5 -8.11 -4.23 -11.63
N GLY A 6 -8.64 -3.61 -10.57
CA GLY A 6 -9.33 -2.32 -10.71
C GLY A 6 -10.60 -2.36 -11.57
N THR A 7 -11.33 -3.47 -11.60
CA THR A 7 -12.48 -3.72 -12.49
C THR A 7 -13.56 -2.62 -12.48
N ARG A 8 -13.76 -1.96 -11.33
CA ARG A 8 -14.67 -0.81 -11.18
C ARG A 8 -14.29 0.40 -12.05
N MET A 9 -13.03 0.50 -12.49
CA MET A 9 -12.55 1.54 -13.41
C MET A 9 -13.09 1.37 -14.84
N LYS A 10 -13.54 0.16 -15.22
CA LYS A 10 -14.01 -0.16 -16.58
C LYS A 10 -13.03 0.32 -17.67
N SER A 11 -11.74 0.10 -17.43
CA SER A 11 -10.63 0.57 -18.26
C SER A 11 -9.70 -0.59 -18.59
N ALA A 12 -9.12 -0.57 -19.79
CA ALA A 12 -8.02 -1.48 -20.15
C ALA A 12 -6.70 -1.10 -19.47
N THR A 13 -6.57 0.15 -19.02
CA THR A 13 -5.41 0.61 -18.25
C THR A 13 -5.56 0.16 -16.80
N PRO A 14 -4.56 -0.54 -16.21
CA PRO A 14 -4.58 -0.88 -14.79
C PRO A 14 -4.80 0.36 -13.91
N LYS A 15 -5.64 0.25 -12.88
CA LYS A 15 -6.03 1.39 -12.01
C LYS A 15 -4.84 2.24 -11.58
N HIS A 16 -3.77 1.62 -11.08
CA HIS A 16 -2.61 2.32 -10.52
C HIS A 16 -1.76 3.06 -11.58
N LEU A 17 -1.96 2.77 -12.87
CA LEU A 17 -1.29 3.42 -13.99
C LEU A 17 -2.11 4.57 -14.60
N HIS A 18 -3.35 4.78 -14.16
CA HIS A 18 -4.12 5.95 -14.60
C HIS A 18 -3.40 7.25 -14.20
N PRO A 19 -3.41 8.27 -15.09
CA PRO A 19 -2.77 9.54 -14.80
C PRO A 19 -3.62 10.38 -13.83
N LEU A 20 -2.94 11.02 -12.89
CA LEU A 20 -3.46 12.08 -12.02
C LEU A 20 -2.42 13.20 -11.96
N LEU A 21 -2.80 14.39 -12.44
CA LEU A 21 -1.93 15.57 -12.52
C LEU A 21 -0.59 15.28 -13.24
N GLY A 22 -0.65 14.54 -14.34
CA GLY A 22 0.53 14.23 -15.19
C GLY A 22 1.44 13.13 -14.67
N ARG A 23 1.11 12.46 -13.56
CA ARG A 23 1.84 11.33 -12.98
C ARG A 23 0.92 10.13 -12.83
N ARG A 24 1.44 8.90 -12.78
CA ARG A 24 0.60 7.72 -12.54
C ARG A 24 0.11 7.74 -11.09
N LEU A 25 -1.08 7.20 -10.82
CA LEU A 25 -1.59 7.09 -9.45
C LEU A 25 -0.59 6.43 -8.50
N ALA A 26 0.09 5.38 -8.96
CA ALA A 26 1.13 4.69 -8.18
C ALA A 26 2.32 5.58 -7.82
N ASP A 27 2.70 6.51 -8.69
CA ASP A 27 3.85 7.38 -8.45
C ASP A 27 3.64 8.27 -7.23
N TRP A 28 2.40 8.72 -6.99
CA TRP A 28 2.07 9.51 -5.81
C TRP A 28 2.33 8.73 -4.51
N ALA A 29 1.97 7.44 -4.47
CA ALA A 29 2.24 6.60 -3.31
C ALA A 29 3.74 6.29 -3.15
N ILE A 30 4.45 6.04 -4.26
CA ILE A 30 5.89 5.79 -4.26
C ILE A 30 6.64 7.02 -3.72
N GLU A 31 6.34 8.22 -4.24
CA GLU A 31 6.93 9.48 -3.79
C GLU A 31 6.55 9.86 -2.36
N ALA A 32 5.40 9.39 -1.85
CA ALA A 32 5.05 9.55 -0.45
C ALA A 32 5.91 8.69 0.48
N VAL A 33 6.34 7.51 0.01
CA VAL A 33 7.15 6.55 0.80
C VAL A 33 8.65 6.85 0.71
N ARG A 34 9.18 7.27 -0.44
CA ARG A 34 10.63 7.49 -0.62
C ARG A 34 11.31 8.32 0.50
N PRO A 35 10.74 9.43 0.99
CA PRO A 35 11.38 10.25 2.02
C PRO A 35 11.46 9.58 3.40
N LEU A 36 10.83 8.42 3.60
CA LEU A 36 10.98 7.61 4.80
C LEU A 36 12.28 6.78 4.77
N GLU A 37 12.96 6.72 3.62
CA GLU A 37 14.23 6.01 3.42
C GLU A 37 14.16 4.54 3.86
N PRO A 38 13.20 3.74 3.34
CA PRO A 38 13.11 2.33 3.70
C PRO A 38 14.31 1.55 3.13
N ASP A 39 14.80 0.55 3.86
CA ASP A 39 15.86 -0.36 3.40
C ASP A 39 15.46 -1.07 2.10
N HIS A 40 14.17 -1.38 1.97
CA HIS A 40 13.57 -2.01 0.81
C HIS A 40 12.31 -1.26 0.35
N LEU A 41 12.27 -0.88 -0.93
CA LEU A 41 11.09 -0.30 -1.58
C LEU A 41 10.60 -1.23 -2.69
N VAL A 42 9.55 -2.00 -2.39
CA VAL A 42 9.02 -3.04 -3.28
C VAL A 42 7.64 -2.66 -3.83
N VAL A 43 7.50 -2.63 -5.15
CA VAL A 43 6.21 -2.45 -5.82
C VAL A 43 5.63 -3.82 -6.14
N VAL A 44 4.50 -4.16 -5.54
CA VAL A 44 3.74 -5.37 -5.93
C VAL A 44 2.88 -5.06 -7.15
N ALA A 45 3.09 -5.74 -8.28
CA ALA A 45 2.37 -5.51 -9.53
C ALA A 45 1.81 -6.83 -10.11
N SER A 46 0.84 -6.73 -11.02
CA SER A 46 0.41 -7.88 -11.83
C SER A 46 1.44 -8.13 -12.95
N PRO A 47 1.46 -9.32 -13.58
CA PRO A 47 2.41 -9.62 -14.66
C PRO A 47 2.34 -8.60 -15.81
N GLN A 48 1.14 -8.12 -16.14
CA GLN A 48 0.92 -7.18 -17.24
C GLN A 48 1.32 -5.73 -16.90
N ALA A 49 1.53 -5.42 -15.62
CA ALA A 49 1.86 -4.07 -15.16
C ALA A 49 3.29 -3.97 -14.61
N ALA A 50 4.03 -5.08 -14.53
CA ALA A 50 5.37 -5.13 -13.95
C ALA A 50 6.34 -4.20 -14.68
N ASP A 51 6.36 -4.26 -16.02
CA ASP A 51 7.25 -3.45 -16.87
C ASP A 51 7.01 -1.95 -16.75
N ALA A 52 5.84 -1.53 -16.27
CA ALA A 52 5.59 -0.11 -16.03
C ALA A 52 6.49 0.43 -14.90
N PHE A 53 6.95 -0.40 -13.97
CA PHE A 53 7.74 0.01 -12.81
C PHE A 53 9.24 -0.24 -13.00
N ASP A 54 9.74 -0.13 -14.22
CA ASP A 54 11.16 -0.25 -14.53
C ASP A 54 12.03 0.67 -13.65
N GLY A 55 13.19 0.17 -13.26
CA GLY A 55 14.10 0.82 -12.30
C GLY A 55 13.69 0.71 -10.83
N LEU A 56 12.60 0.00 -10.49
CA LEU A 56 12.22 -0.33 -9.12
C LEU A 56 12.29 -1.84 -8.88
N THR A 57 12.38 -2.24 -7.61
CA THR A 57 12.17 -3.64 -7.22
C THR A 57 10.69 -3.97 -7.36
N VAL A 58 10.37 -4.93 -8.23
CA VAL A 58 8.98 -5.35 -8.50
C VAL A 58 8.76 -6.78 -8.06
N ALA A 59 7.80 -6.96 -7.15
CA ALA A 59 7.24 -8.26 -6.80
C ALA A 59 6.02 -8.54 -7.68
N VAL A 60 6.01 -9.67 -8.39
CA VAL A 60 4.91 -10.02 -9.30
C VAL A 60 3.90 -10.92 -8.60
N GLN A 61 2.71 -10.40 -8.35
CA GLN A 61 1.56 -11.22 -7.96
C GLN A 61 0.97 -11.90 -9.20
N ARG A 62 1.21 -13.20 -9.35
CA ARG A 62 0.80 -13.95 -10.55
C ARG A 62 -0.72 -14.04 -10.71
N GLU A 63 -1.43 -14.27 -9.61
CA GLU A 63 -2.89 -14.41 -9.58
C GLU A 63 -3.47 -13.43 -8.56
N PRO A 64 -4.59 -12.74 -8.85
CA PRO A 64 -5.15 -11.73 -7.97
C PRO A 64 -5.96 -12.35 -6.81
N LEU A 65 -5.30 -13.11 -5.94
CA LEU A 65 -5.90 -13.84 -4.81
C LEU A 65 -6.17 -12.97 -3.58
N GLY A 66 -6.07 -11.65 -3.72
CA GLY A 66 -6.31 -10.67 -2.66
C GLY A 66 -5.04 -9.97 -2.16
N THR A 67 -5.21 -9.09 -1.17
CA THR A 67 -4.13 -8.24 -0.64
C THR A 67 -3.11 -9.01 0.17
N GLY A 68 -3.52 -10.03 0.92
CA GLY A 68 -2.59 -10.88 1.69
C GLY A 68 -1.63 -11.65 0.79
N ASP A 69 -2.13 -12.25 -0.30
CA ASP A 69 -1.29 -12.90 -1.30
C ASP A 69 -0.35 -11.90 -2.01
N ALA A 70 -0.84 -10.70 -2.29
CA ALA A 70 -0.02 -9.65 -2.85
C ALA A 70 1.14 -9.26 -1.90
N VAL A 71 0.90 -9.15 -0.58
CA VAL A 71 1.97 -8.90 0.39
C VAL A 71 2.95 -10.07 0.43
N ARG A 72 2.46 -11.31 0.44
CA ARG A 72 3.28 -12.52 0.38
C ARG A 72 4.20 -12.55 -0.84
N SER A 73 3.76 -12.06 -2.00
CA SER A 73 4.61 -12.00 -3.21
C SER A 73 5.86 -11.13 -3.04
N ALA A 74 5.85 -10.19 -2.07
CA ALA A 74 6.98 -9.33 -1.77
C ALA A 74 7.99 -9.94 -0.78
N GLU A 75 7.64 -11.04 -0.10
CA GLU A 75 8.48 -11.71 0.91
C GLU A 75 9.94 -11.94 0.45
N PRO A 76 10.21 -12.42 -0.79
CA PRO A 76 11.60 -12.65 -1.24
C PRO A 76 12.45 -11.39 -1.37
N PHE A 77 11.84 -10.19 -1.32
CA PHE A 77 12.51 -8.91 -1.57
C PHE A 77 12.68 -8.06 -0.32
N VAL A 78 12.01 -8.39 0.79
CA VAL A 78 12.02 -7.59 2.02
C VAL A 78 13.00 -8.09 3.07
N GLY A 79 13.54 -9.31 2.91
CA GLY A 79 14.56 -9.89 3.80
C GLY A 79 14.13 -9.98 5.27
N ASP A 80 15.12 -10.06 6.16
CA ASP A 80 14.91 -9.96 7.60
C ASP A 80 14.78 -8.47 7.97
N THR A 81 13.55 -8.00 8.13
CA THR A 81 13.25 -6.61 8.53
C THR A 81 12.38 -6.59 9.79
N ASP A 82 12.58 -5.56 10.62
CA ASP A 82 11.84 -5.40 11.88
C ASP A 82 10.37 -5.03 11.65
N SER A 83 10.08 -4.29 10.57
CA SER A 83 8.72 -3.78 10.30
C SER A 83 8.50 -3.55 8.81
N VAL A 84 7.29 -3.86 8.33
CA VAL A 84 6.90 -3.68 6.93
C VAL A 84 5.75 -2.67 6.86
N LEU A 85 5.96 -1.57 6.13
CA LEU A 85 4.91 -0.61 5.80
C LEU A 85 4.21 -1.01 4.50
N VAL A 86 2.93 -1.36 4.58
CA VAL A 86 2.11 -1.70 3.41
C VAL A 86 1.27 -0.50 2.98
N VAL A 87 1.51 0.02 1.78
CA VAL A 87 0.77 1.16 1.21
C VAL A 87 0.05 0.76 -0.07
N SER A 88 -1.22 1.15 -0.20
CA SER A 88 -2.00 0.96 -1.43
C SER A 88 -1.71 2.07 -2.44
N ALA A 89 -1.45 1.70 -3.70
CA ALA A 89 -1.02 2.63 -4.75
C ALA A 89 -2.17 3.45 -5.37
N ASP A 90 -3.37 3.39 -4.79
CA ASP A 90 -4.57 4.12 -5.21
C ASP A 90 -5.01 5.20 -4.21
N HIS A 91 -4.17 5.50 -3.21
CA HIS A 91 -4.38 6.58 -2.25
C HIS A 91 -3.37 7.72 -2.49
N PRO A 92 -3.54 8.52 -3.57
CA PRO A 92 -2.55 9.50 -4.01
C PRO A 92 -2.37 10.68 -3.04
N LEU A 93 -3.25 10.83 -2.04
CA LEU A 93 -3.21 11.91 -1.06
C LEU A 93 -2.47 11.54 0.23
N LEU A 94 -1.93 10.32 0.33
CA LEU A 94 -1.04 9.97 1.44
C LEU A 94 0.22 10.82 1.38
N THR A 95 0.63 11.35 2.52
CA THR A 95 1.80 12.22 2.61
C THR A 95 2.92 11.54 3.40
N PRO A 96 4.19 11.88 3.11
CA PRO A 96 5.32 11.38 3.90
C PRO A 96 5.16 11.64 5.40
N ARG A 97 4.56 12.78 5.78
CA ARG A 97 4.30 13.14 7.18
C ARG A 97 3.40 12.11 7.88
N VAL A 98 2.27 11.74 7.26
CA VAL A 98 1.33 10.78 7.84
C VAL A 98 1.96 9.39 7.93
N LEU A 99 2.69 8.97 6.91
CA LEU A 99 3.36 7.67 6.90
C LEU A 99 4.46 7.59 7.96
N ARG A 100 5.24 8.67 8.15
CA ARG A 100 6.26 8.75 9.20
C ARG A 100 5.64 8.63 10.60
N GLN A 101 4.58 9.38 10.86
CA GLN A 101 3.83 9.30 12.12
C GLN A 101 3.30 7.88 12.40
N LEU A 102 2.81 7.18 11.37
CA LEU A 102 2.36 5.80 11.50
C LEU A 102 3.51 4.85 11.90
N VAL A 103 4.67 4.97 11.24
CA VAL A 103 5.84 4.14 11.53
C VAL A 103 6.41 4.42 12.92
N GLU A 104 6.49 5.69 13.32
CA GLU A 104 6.91 6.10 14.66
C GLU A 104 5.99 5.51 15.73
N GLN A 105 4.67 5.70 15.58
CA GLN A 105 3.67 5.15 16.50
C GLN A 105 3.77 3.63 16.62
N HIS A 106 3.97 2.93 15.50
CA HIS A 106 4.11 1.47 15.48
C HIS A 106 5.31 1.03 16.33
N ARG A 107 6.48 1.65 16.10
CA ARG A 107 7.72 1.36 16.82
C ARG A 107 7.61 1.67 18.31
N GLU A 108 7.03 2.82 18.67
CA GLU A 108 6.87 3.24 20.06
C GLU A 108 5.93 2.33 20.85
N SER A 109 4.84 1.87 20.22
CA SER A 109 3.86 1.00 20.86
C SER A 109 4.32 -0.44 21.04
N GLY A 110 5.34 -0.89 20.30
CA GLY A 110 5.72 -2.30 20.22
C GLY A 110 4.61 -3.20 19.70
N ALA A 111 3.65 -2.66 18.93
CA ALA A 111 2.49 -3.40 18.46
C ALA A 111 2.89 -4.38 17.36
N ALA A 112 2.24 -5.56 17.33
CA ALA A 112 2.42 -6.52 16.24
C ALA A 112 1.92 -5.97 14.89
N ALA A 113 0.90 -5.11 14.93
CA ALA A 113 0.37 -4.42 13.74
C ALA A 113 -0.21 -3.05 14.15
N THR A 114 -0.05 -2.07 13.27
CA THR A 114 -0.64 -0.73 13.42
C THR A 114 -1.36 -0.36 12.13
N VAL A 115 -2.62 0.07 12.24
CA VAL A 115 -3.48 0.37 11.09
C VAL A 115 -3.78 1.87 11.06
N LEU A 116 -3.53 2.50 9.91
CA LEU A 116 -3.98 3.87 9.66
C LEU A 116 -5.50 3.86 9.36
N SER A 117 -6.27 4.55 10.20
CA SER A 117 -7.72 4.68 10.04
C SER A 117 -8.16 6.14 9.92
N PHE A 118 -9.37 6.37 9.42
CA PHE A 118 -10.00 7.68 9.37
C PHE A 118 -11.52 7.52 9.45
N GLU A 119 -12.23 8.63 9.69
CA GLU A 119 -13.68 8.67 9.77
C GLU A 119 -14.27 9.30 8.49
N PRO A 120 -14.73 8.48 7.52
CA PRO A 120 -15.38 8.99 6.32
C PRO A 120 -16.81 9.49 6.62
N PRO A 121 -17.32 10.49 5.88
CA PRO A 121 -18.73 10.88 5.96
C PRO A 121 -19.72 9.75 5.63
N ASP A 122 -19.39 8.88 4.65
CA ASP A 122 -20.13 7.63 4.38
C ASP A 122 -19.22 6.42 4.63
N PRO A 123 -19.47 5.64 5.68
CA PRO A 123 -18.64 4.48 5.99
C PRO A 123 -18.84 3.32 5.01
N ARG A 124 -19.99 3.19 4.33
CA ARG A 124 -20.37 1.97 3.56
C ARG A 124 -19.37 1.55 2.46
N ALA A 125 -18.53 2.46 1.99
CA ALA A 125 -17.53 2.19 0.96
C ALA A 125 -16.23 1.56 1.47
N TYR A 126 -16.00 1.53 2.80
CA TYR A 126 -14.73 1.13 3.40
C TYR A 126 -14.86 -0.11 4.31
N GLY A 127 -13.73 -0.74 4.63
CA GLY A 127 -13.64 -1.68 5.75
C GLY A 127 -14.00 -1.00 7.08
N ARG A 128 -14.31 -1.80 8.11
CA ARG A 128 -14.64 -1.28 9.44
C ARG A 128 -13.49 -1.54 10.39
N ILE A 129 -13.19 -0.53 11.20
CA ILE A 129 -12.34 -0.67 12.37
C ILE A 129 -13.25 -1.01 13.54
N VAL A 130 -13.19 -2.25 14.00
CA VAL A 130 -13.86 -2.69 15.23
C VAL A 130 -12.85 -2.58 16.35
N ARG A 131 -13.27 -1.97 17.46
CA ARG A 131 -12.43 -1.78 18.64
C ARG A 131 -13.14 -2.36 19.85
N ASN A 132 -12.37 -2.96 20.75
CA ASN A 132 -12.85 -3.37 22.06
C ASN A 132 -13.12 -2.15 22.97
N ALA A 133 -13.59 -2.40 24.18
CA ALA A 133 -13.93 -1.36 25.15
C ALA A 133 -12.73 -0.49 25.55
N GLU A 134 -11.52 -1.05 25.47
CA GLU A 134 -10.25 -0.38 25.75
C GLU A 134 -9.71 0.43 24.54
N GLY A 135 -10.42 0.41 23.40
CA GLY A 135 -10.07 1.14 22.19
C GLY A 135 -8.99 0.47 21.33
N SER A 136 -8.62 -0.78 21.63
CA SER A 136 -7.71 -1.59 20.83
C SER A 136 -8.45 -2.31 19.70
N LEU A 137 -7.74 -2.63 18.62
CA LEU A 137 -8.30 -3.40 17.50
C LEU A 137 -8.72 -4.81 17.96
N GLU A 138 -9.92 -5.23 17.55
CA GLU A 138 -10.46 -6.58 17.73
C GLU A 138 -10.18 -7.48 16.51
#